data_AF-A0AAU7D2J5-F1
#
_entry.id   AF-A0AAU7D2J5-F1
#
_cell.length_a   1.000
_cell.length_b   1.000
_cell.length_c   1.000
_cell.angle_alpha   90.00
_cell.angle_beta   90.00
_cell.angle_gamma   90.00
#
_symmetry.space_group_name_H-M   'P 1'
#
loop_
_entity.id
_entity.type
_entity.pdbx_description
1 polymer ?
#
loop_
_entity_poly.entity_id
_entity_poly.type
_entity_poly.pdbx_seq_one_letter_code
_entity_poly.pdbx_strand_id
1 'polypeptide(L)'
;MRFLTRFSTLLLASASFLLLTPAVHAAIDETTPDAQTLSQLELRAQQANPRDQCYLYTQLVHTMTEIAVKQMVNGDDEQASATLKQVNRYAHLIQVNLEQNTKRLKNAEMLMHHTTLRLAQALHLASEEDRTTVQATLKQLDLVQDQILDQVFNH
;
A
#
# COMPACT_ATOMS: atom_id res chain seq x y z
N MET A 1 13.59 75.95 -2.94
CA MET A 1 14.08 75.69 -4.33
C MET A 1 14.12 74.19 -4.56
N ARG A 2 13.35 73.70 -5.55
CA ARG A 2 13.61 72.55 -6.46
C ARG A 2 13.80 71.17 -5.78
N PHE A 3 12.79 70.31 -5.64
CA PHE A 3 12.23 69.37 -6.64
C PHE A 3 13.27 68.68 -7.54
N LEU A 4 13.40 67.35 -7.42
CA LEU A 4 13.66 66.39 -8.51
C LEU A 4 13.32 64.96 -8.01
N THR A 5 12.14 64.45 -8.40
CA THR A 5 11.92 63.31 -9.34
C THR A 5 11.95 61.92 -8.67
N ARG A 6 10.80 61.39 -8.27
CA ARG A 6 9.92 60.48 -9.05
C ARG A 6 10.51 59.07 -9.25
N PHE A 7 10.31 58.20 -8.26
CA PHE A 7 10.29 56.75 -8.49
C PHE A 7 8.90 56.35 -8.97
N SER A 8 8.72 56.41 -10.28
CA SER A 8 7.52 56.00 -10.99
C SER A 8 7.91 54.83 -11.88
N THR A 9 7.54 53.62 -11.48
CA THR A 9 7.15 52.52 -12.36
C THR A 9 6.41 51.49 -11.53
N LEU A 10 5.11 51.77 -11.41
CA LEU A 10 4.08 50.80 -11.08
C LEU A 10 3.93 49.81 -12.24
N LEU A 11 3.56 48.58 -11.87
CA LEU A 11 2.71 47.66 -12.62
C LEU A 11 3.22 47.16 -13.98
N LEU A 12 3.60 45.88 -14.04
CA LEU A 12 3.13 45.01 -15.12
C LEU A 12 3.25 43.52 -14.76
N ALA A 13 2.10 42.85 -14.90
CA ALA A 13 1.94 41.43 -15.19
C ALA A 13 2.10 40.40 -14.05
N SER A 14 1.28 40.56 -13.02
CA SER A 14 0.67 39.44 -12.31
C SER A 14 -0.37 38.75 -13.22
N ALA A 15 -0.02 37.66 -13.90
CA ALA A 15 -0.97 36.68 -14.45
C ALA A 15 -0.23 35.50 -15.09
N SER A 16 -0.05 34.40 -14.36
CA SER A 16 0.00 33.01 -14.88
C SER A 16 0.27 32.04 -13.72
N PHE A 17 -0.70 31.90 -12.81
CA PHE A 17 -0.83 30.66 -12.03
C PHE A 17 -2.03 29.93 -12.64
N LEU A 18 -1.82 29.39 -13.85
CA LEU A 18 -2.75 28.44 -14.42
C LEU A 18 -2.65 27.18 -13.57
N LEU A 19 -3.77 26.92 -12.88
CA LEU A 19 -4.08 25.70 -12.15
C LEU A 19 -3.88 24.49 -13.06
N LEU A 20 -2.69 23.91 -13.04
CA LEU A 20 -2.46 22.56 -13.51
C LEU A 20 -2.76 21.61 -12.35
N THR A 21 -4.05 21.42 -12.06
CA THR A 21 -4.48 20.26 -11.29
C THR A 21 -4.43 19.07 -12.24
N PRO A 22 -3.48 18.12 -12.12
CA PRO A 22 -3.67 16.85 -12.78
C PRO A 22 -4.95 16.25 -12.21
N ALA A 23 -5.91 15.94 -13.09
CA ALA A 23 -7.03 15.10 -12.73
C ALA A 23 -6.44 13.77 -12.30
N VAL A 24 -6.34 13.53 -10.98
CA VAL A 24 -6.03 12.22 -10.42
C VAL A 24 -7.27 11.35 -10.68
N HIS A 25 -7.38 10.86 -11.91
CA HIS A 25 -8.09 9.62 -12.15
C HIS A 25 -7.23 8.55 -11.50
N ALA A 26 -7.60 8.14 -10.29
CA ALA A 26 -7.11 6.89 -9.71
C ALA A 26 -7.69 5.73 -10.53
N ALA A 27 -7.23 5.58 -11.77
CA ALA A 27 -7.23 4.30 -12.42
C ALA A 27 -6.30 3.43 -11.57
N ILE A 28 -6.81 2.29 -11.12
CA ILE A 28 -5.99 1.21 -10.60
C ILE A 28 -5.14 0.80 -11.80
N ASP A 29 -3.94 1.36 -11.88
CA ASP A 29 -2.99 1.07 -12.95
C ASP A 29 -2.64 -0.42 -12.85
N GLU A 30 -2.93 -1.20 -13.89
CA GLU A 30 -2.57 -2.62 -13.99
C GLU A 30 -1.05 -2.81 -14.23
N THR A 31 -0.24 -1.77 -14.08
CA THR A 31 1.21 -1.93 -14.01
C THR A 31 1.55 -2.59 -12.68
N THR A 32 2.27 -3.73 -12.75
CA THR A 32 2.79 -4.32 -11.52
C THR A 32 3.69 -3.31 -10.82
N PRO A 33 3.50 -3.06 -9.52
CA PRO A 33 4.37 -2.22 -8.74
C PRO A 33 5.82 -2.69 -8.89
N ASP A 34 6.72 -1.79 -9.30
CA ASP A 34 8.13 -2.12 -9.46
C ASP A 34 8.85 -2.25 -8.10
N ALA A 35 10.04 -2.84 -8.10
CA ALA A 35 10.83 -3.03 -6.88
C ALA A 35 11.12 -1.71 -6.13
N GLN A 36 11.18 -0.58 -6.85
CA GLN A 36 11.37 0.73 -6.24
C GLN A 36 10.15 1.15 -5.42
N THR A 37 8.95 0.95 -5.96
CA THR A 37 7.67 1.23 -5.28
C THR A 37 7.56 0.44 -3.97
N LEU A 38 7.92 -0.84 -3.97
CA LEU A 38 7.95 -1.65 -2.76
C LEU A 38 8.95 -1.10 -1.72
N SER A 39 10.17 -0.78 -2.14
CA SER A 39 11.20 -0.26 -1.22
C SER A 39 10.80 1.07 -0.58
N GLN A 40 10.15 1.95 -1.34
CA GLN A 40 9.64 3.23 -0.83
C GLN A 40 8.49 3.03 0.15
N LEU A 41 7.58 2.10 -0.15
CA LEU A 41 6.46 1.78 0.72
C LEU A 41 6.92 1.14 2.03
N GLU A 42 7.90 0.25 1.96
CA GLU A 42 8.55 -0.36 3.12
C GLU A 42 9.22 0.71 4.00
N LEU A 43 10.04 1.58 3.41
CA LEU A 43 10.71 2.66 4.14
C LEU A 43 9.68 3.58 4.81
N ARG A 44 8.63 3.95 4.08
CA ARG A 44 7.53 4.76 4.60
C ARG A 44 6.84 4.08 5.77
N ALA A 45 6.57 2.78 5.70
CA ALA A 45 5.94 2.04 6.78
C ALA A 45 6.85 2.01 8.02
N GLN A 46 8.15 1.73 7.85
CA GLN A 46 9.12 1.68 8.96
C GLN A 46 9.30 3.02 9.67
N GLN A 47 9.27 4.13 8.93
CA GLN A 47 9.47 5.48 9.46
C GLN A 47 8.18 6.18 9.91
N ALA A 48 7.01 5.59 9.65
CA ALA A 48 5.74 6.19 10.00
C ALA A 48 5.49 6.20 11.50
N ASN A 49 4.58 7.08 11.93
CA ASN A 49 4.02 7.03 13.27
C ASN A 49 3.44 5.63 13.53
N PRO A 50 3.68 5.00 14.69
CA PRO A 50 3.21 3.64 14.96
C PRO A 50 1.69 3.45 14.76
N ARG A 51 0.90 4.51 15.01
CA ARG A 51 -0.55 4.51 14.77
C ARG A 51 -0.94 4.36 13.30
N ASP A 52 -0.06 4.70 12.37
CA ASP A 52 -0.28 4.58 10.92
C ASP A 52 0.33 3.29 10.34
N GLN A 53 1.21 2.61 11.10
CA GLN A 53 2.00 1.48 10.61
C GLN A 53 1.13 0.28 10.21
N CYS A 54 0.09 -0.05 10.98
CA CYS A 54 -0.84 -1.14 10.63
C CYS A 54 -1.42 -0.95 9.22
N TYR A 55 -1.90 0.26 8.89
CA TYR A 55 -2.43 0.54 7.56
C TYR A 55 -1.34 0.47 6.48
N LEU A 56 -0.16 1.06 6.73
CA LEU A 56 0.93 1.07 5.75
C LEU A 56 1.48 -0.34 5.48
N TYR A 57 1.64 -1.17 6.50
CA TYR A 57 1.99 -2.59 6.32
C TYR A 57 0.90 -3.37 5.60
N THR A 58 -0.38 -3.02 5.79
CA THR A 58 -1.47 -3.61 5.00
C THR A 58 -1.35 -3.26 3.52
N GLN A 59 -0.98 -2.02 3.19
CA GLN A 59 -0.69 -1.64 1.79
C GLN A 59 0.47 -2.43 1.21
N LEU A 60 1.51 -2.69 2.01
CA LEU A 60 2.66 -3.46 1.59
C LEU A 60 2.27 -4.93 1.32
N VAL A 61 1.53 -5.55 2.24
CA VAL A 61 0.96 -6.91 2.06
C VAL A 61 0.11 -6.99 0.79
N HIS A 62 -0.77 -6.02 0.55
CA HIS A 62 -1.58 -5.96 -0.66
C HIS A 62 -0.72 -5.90 -1.93
N THR A 63 0.22 -4.95 -1.98
CA THR A 63 1.13 -4.73 -3.12
C THR A 63 1.93 -5.99 -3.44
N MET A 64 2.48 -6.64 -2.41
CA MET A 64 3.25 -7.87 -2.57
C MET A 64 2.37 -9.05 -2.98
N THR A 65 1.11 -9.09 -2.55
CA THR A 65 0.17 -10.11 -2.99
C THR A 65 -0.12 -9.98 -4.49
N GLU A 66 -0.35 -8.77 -5.01
CA GLU A 66 -0.52 -8.58 -6.45
C GLU A 66 0.72 -8.99 -7.25
N ILE A 67 1.93 -8.71 -6.73
CA ILE A 67 3.19 -9.15 -7.34
C ILE A 67 3.28 -10.68 -7.33
N ALA A 68 3.01 -11.33 -6.20
CA ALA A 68 3.05 -12.79 -6.08
C ALA A 68 2.06 -13.45 -7.05
N VAL A 69 0.85 -12.92 -7.18
CA VAL A 69 -0.13 -13.44 -8.13
C VAL A 69 0.35 -13.28 -9.57
N LYS A 70 0.97 -12.14 -9.93
CA LYS A 70 1.54 -11.99 -11.27
C LYS A 70 2.69 -12.97 -11.51
N GLN A 71 3.55 -13.19 -10.53
CA GLN A 71 4.63 -14.18 -10.61
C GLN A 71 4.07 -15.58 -10.86
N MET A 72 2.99 -15.99 -10.17
CA MET A 72 2.29 -17.26 -10.45
C MET A 72 1.76 -17.33 -11.87
N VAL A 73 1.10 -16.27 -12.36
CA VAL A 73 0.57 -16.21 -13.73
C VAL A 73 1.69 -16.37 -14.78
N ASN A 74 2.87 -15.83 -14.48
CA ASN A 74 4.04 -15.93 -15.36
C ASN A 74 4.79 -17.27 -15.25
N GLY A 75 4.46 -18.11 -14.26
CA GLY A 75 5.22 -19.33 -13.93
C GLY A 75 6.53 -19.06 -13.19
N ASP A 76 6.70 -17.88 -12.60
CA ASP A 76 7.86 -17.49 -11.78
C ASP A 76 7.72 -18.02 -10.34
N ASP A 77 7.49 -19.33 -10.19
CA ASP A 77 7.10 -20.01 -8.94
C ASP A 77 8.03 -19.70 -7.77
N GLU A 78 9.35 -19.84 -7.95
CA GLU A 78 10.34 -19.53 -6.89
C GLU A 78 10.22 -18.08 -6.40
N GLN A 79 9.95 -17.13 -7.31
CA GLN A 79 9.80 -15.73 -6.94
C GLN A 79 8.46 -15.47 -6.24
N ALA A 80 7.37 -16.10 -6.70
CA ALA A 80 6.08 -16.04 -6.03
C ALA A 80 6.19 -16.55 -4.60
N SER A 81 6.84 -17.70 -4.41
CA SER A 81 7.12 -18.31 -3.11
C SER A 81 7.93 -17.38 -2.20
N ALA A 82 8.97 -16.73 -2.73
CA ALA A 82 9.76 -15.75 -2.00
C ALA A 82 8.95 -14.51 -1.60
N THR A 83 8.15 -13.96 -2.51
CA THR A 83 7.26 -12.82 -2.24
C THR A 83 6.23 -13.16 -1.16
N LEU A 84 5.61 -14.34 -1.21
CA LEU A 84 4.64 -14.78 -0.19
C LEU A 84 5.26 -14.96 1.20
N LYS A 85 6.52 -15.39 1.29
CA LYS A 85 7.25 -15.42 2.57
C LYS A 85 7.41 -14.02 3.14
N GLN A 86 7.64 -13.01 2.30
CA GLN A 86 7.68 -11.62 2.74
C GLN A 86 6.29 -11.10 3.12
N VAL A 87 5.23 -11.48 2.40
CA VAL A 87 3.84 -11.19 2.78
C VAL A 87 3.56 -11.66 4.22
N ASN A 88 3.94 -12.90 4.56
CA ASN A 88 3.78 -13.44 5.91
C ASN A 88 4.56 -12.65 6.97
N ARG A 89 5.77 -12.18 6.64
CA ARG A 89 6.57 -11.32 7.53
C ARG A 89 5.84 -10.01 7.83
N TYR A 90 5.28 -9.36 6.81
CA TYR A 90 4.55 -8.10 7.01
C TYR A 90 3.19 -8.30 7.66
N ALA A 91 2.52 -9.43 7.41
CA ALA A 91 1.32 -9.84 8.13
C ALA A 91 1.58 -9.90 9.65
N HIS A 92 2.73 -10.46 10.06
CA HIS A 92 3.12 -10.45 11.47
C HIS A 92 3.36 -9.03 12.01
N LEU A 93 3.99 -8.14 11.24
CA LEU A 93 4.18 -6.74 11.65
C LEU A 93 2.86 -5.97 11.79
N ILE A 94 1.83 -6.31 11.01
CA ILE A 94 0.48 -5.77 11.20
C ILE A 94 -0.04 -6.14 12.58
N GLN A 95 0.03 -7.43 12.95
CA GLN A 95 -0.44 -7.92 14.26
C GLN A 95 0.26 -7.21 15.42
N VAL A 96 1.59 -7.06 15.35
CA VAL A 96 2.39 -6.39 16.38
C VAL A 96 2.00 -4.92 16.56
N ASN A 97 1.62 -4.23 15.48
CA ASN A 97 1.28 -2.81 15.51
C ASN A 97 -0.22 -2.54 15.65
N LEU A 98 -1.04 -3.58 15.74
CA LEU A 98 -2.49 -3.45 15.70
C LEU A 98 -3.06 -2.80 16.99
N GLU A 99 -2.48 -3.10 18.15
CA GLU A 99 -2.97 -2.64 19.47
C GLU A 99 -2.63 -1.17 19.80
N GLN A 100 -1.88 -0.48 18.94
CA GLN A 100 -1.24 0.81 19.27
C GLN A 100 -2.13 2.04 19.00
N ASN A 101 -3.42 2.00 19.36
CA ASN A 101 -4.40 3.06 19.04
C ASN A 101 -4.36 3.43 17.55
N THR A 102 -4.41 2.39 16.74
CA THR A 102 -4.21 2.41 15.30
C THR A 102 -5.24 3.30 14.61
N LYS A 103 -4.76 4.12 13.68
CA LYS A 103 -5.61 4.93 12.80
C LYS A 103 -5.96 4.14 11.55
N ARG A 104 -7.09 4.51 10.93
CA ARG A 104 -7.53 3.97 9.62
C ARG A 104 -7.75 2.46 9.65
N LEU A 105 -8.12 1.89 10.79
CA LEU A 105 -8.42 0.46 10.95
C LEU A 105 -9.45 -0.03 9.93
N LYS A 106 -10.54 0.71 9.70
CA LYS A 106 -11.52 0.37 8.66
C LYS A 106 -10.92 0.29 7.25
N ASN A 107 -9.97 1.16 6.92
CA ASN A 107 -9.32 1.12 5.61
C ASN A 107 -8.32 -0.04 5.52
N ALA A 108 -7.66 -0.38 6.63
CA ALA A 108 -6.79 -1.55 6.71
C ALA A 108 -7.61 -2.83 6.57
N GLU A 109 -8.74 -2.94 7.28
CA GLU A 109 -9.66 -4.07 7.19
C GLU A 109 -10.15 -4.29 5.76
N MET A 110 -10.71 -3.25 5.13
CA MET A 110 -11.22 -3.35 3.77
C MET A 110 -10.14 -3.74 2.76
N LEU A 111 -8.93 -3.19 2.91
CA LEU A 111 -7.80 -3.53 2.04
C LEU A 111 -7.30 -4.96 2.28
N MET A 112 -7.26 -5.41 3.54
CA MET A 112 -6.89 -6.78 3.88
C MET A 112 -7.94 -7.77 3.34
N HIS A 113 -9.23 -7.46 3.47
CA HIS A 113 -10.31 -8.26 2.90
C HIS A 113 -10.18 -8.43 1.38
N HIS A 114 -9.90 -7.34 0.66
CA HIS A 114 -9.65 -7.44 -0.78
C HIS A 114 -8.42 -8.30 -1.08
N THR A 115 -7.39 -8.20 -0.25
CA THR A 115 -6.15 -8.96 -0.41
C THR A 115 -6.33 -10.45 -0.17
N THR A 116 -7.07 -10.85 0.87
CA THR A 116 -7.40 -12.25 1.14
C THR A 116 -8.24 -12.84 0.02
N LEU A 117 -9.27 -12.12 -0.44
CA LEU A 117 -10.07 -12.54 -1.60
C LEU A 117 -9.25 -12.71 -2.87
N ARG A 118 -8.35 -11.77 -3.17
CA ARG A 118 -7.46 -11.85 -4.33
C ARG A 118 -6.57 -13.08 -4.27
N LEU A 119 -5.95 -13.35 -3.12
CA LEU A 119 -5.07 -14.50 -2.95
C LEU A 119 -5.84 -15.82 -3.02
N ALA A 120 -7.05 -15.88 -2.44
CA ALA A 120 -7.94 -17.02 -2.55
C ALA A 120 -8.32 -17.31 -4.00
N GLN A 121 -8.65 -16.27 -4.77
CA GLN A 121 -8.91 -16.38 -6.20
C GLN A 121 -7.68 -16.88 -6.95
N ALA A 122 -6.46 -16.47 -6.56
CA ALA A 122 -5.23 -16.90 -7.20
C ALA A 122 -4.75 -18.30 -6.80
N LEU A 123 -5.37 -18.97 -5.83
CA LEU A 123 -4.92 -20.29 -5.34
C LEU A 123 -4.85 -21.36 -6.44
N HIS A 124 -5.70 -21.27 -7.46
CA HIS A 124 -5.70 -22.20 -8.60
C HIS A 124 -4.58 -21.92 -9.63
N LEU A 125 -3.90 -20.78 -9.51
CA LEU A 125 -2.76 -20.40 -10.34
C LEU A 125 -1.44 -20.89 -9.74
N ALA A 126 -1.45 -21.31 -8.48
CA ALA A 126 -0.28 -21.82 -7.80
C ALA A 126 0.13 -23.19 -8.39
N SER A 127 1.43 -23.39 -8.56
CA SER A 127 1.98 -24.72 -8.84
C SER A 127 1.67 -25.69 -7.69
N GLU A 128 1.73 -26.99 -7.97
CA GLU A 128 1.49 -28.02 -6.93
C GLU A 128 2.46 -27.90 -5.76
N GLU A 129 3.70 -27.47 -6.03
CA GLU A 129 4.73 -27.22 -5.01
C GLU A 129 4.37 -26.01 -4.13
N ASP A 130 3.94 -24.90 -4.74
CA ASP A 130 3.66 -23.66 -4.02
C ASP A 130 2.26 -23.60 -3.39
N ARG A 131 1.32 -24.48 -3.80
CA ARG A 131 -0.05 -24.50 -3.29
C ARG A 131 -0.13 -24.51 -1.77
N THR A 132 0.77 -25.23 -1.11
CA THR A 132 0.86 -25.26 0.36
C THR A 132 1.26 -23.90 0.93
N THR A 133 2.24 -23.23 0.33
CA THR A 133 2.70 -21.89 0.73
C THR A 133 1.60 -20.85 0.53
N VAL A 134 0.89 -20.89 -0.60
CA VAL A 134 -0.24 -19.99 -0.87
C VAL A 134 -1.36 -20.19 0.14
N GLN A 135 -1.75 -21.44 0.39
CA GLN A 135 -2.82 -21.74 1.35
C GLN A 135 -2.45 -21.35 2.78
N ALA A 136 -1.20 -21.56 3.19
CA ALA A 136 -0.71 -21.13 4.50
C ALA A 136 -0.74 -19.60 4.62
N THR A 137 -0.33 -18.89 3.56
CA THR A 137 -0.33 -17.42 3.53
C THR A 137 -1.76 -16.88 3.59
N LEU A 138 -2.68 -17.46 2.82
CA LEU A 138 -4.10 -17.09 2.87
C LEU A 138 -4.68 -17.23 4.29
N LYS A 139 -4.45 -18.37 4.95
CA LYS A 139 -4.90 -18.58 6.34
C LYS A 139 -4.34 -17.55 7.31
N GLN A 140 -3.06 -17.17 7.14
CA GLN A 140 -2.44 -16.14 7.97
C GLN A 140 -3.08 -14.77 7.72
N LEU A 141 -3.34 -14.41 6.47
CA LEU A 141 -3.97 -13.14 6.13
C LEU A 141 -5.43 -13.07 6.60
N ASP A 142 -6.19 -14.17 6.51
CA ASP A 142 -7.55 -14.26 7.08
C ASP A 142 -7.53 -14.02 8.59
N LEU A 143 -6.60 -14.65 9.32
CA LEU A 143 -6.44 -14.41 10.75
C LEU A 143 -6.12 -12.94 11.06
N VAL A 144 -5.24 -12.32 10.28
CA VAL A 144 -4.92 -10.89 10.45
C VAL A 144 -6.15 -10.02 10.13
N GLN A 145 -6.91 -10.35 9.09
CA GLN A 145 -8.15 -9.64 8.77
C GLN A 145 -9.13 -9.66 9.93
N ASP A 146 -9.39 -10.85 10.50
CA ASP A 146 -10.29 -11.02 11.64
C ASP A 146 -9.84 -10.19 12.84
N GLN A 147 -8.54 -10.18 13.14
CA GLN A 147 -7.97 -9.36 14.22
C GLN A 147 -8.14 -7.86 13.96
N ILE A 148 -7.91 -7.39 12.73
CA ILE A 148 -8.14 -5.98 12.38
C ILE A 148 -9.63 -5.65 12.54
N LEU A 149 -10.52 -6.52 12.07
CA LEU A 149 -11.97 -6.35 12.15
C LEU A 149 -12.45 -6.26 13.62
N ASP A 150 -11.96 -7.14 14.49
CA ASP A 150 -12.24 -7.07 15.93
C ASP A 150 -11.84 -5.71 16.51
N GLN A 151 -10.66 -5.22 16.13
CA GLN A 151 -10.18 -3.90 16.59
C GLN A 151 -10.98 -2.73 16.00
N VAL A 152 -11.53 -2.86 14.79
CA VAL A 152 -12.46 -1.84 14.25
C VAL A 152 -13.68 -1.67 15.16
N PHE A 153 -14.19 -2.74 15.77
CA PHE A 153 -15.37 -2.70 16.63
C PHE A 153 -15.07 -2.36 18.09
N ASN A 154 -13.83 -2.55 18.54
CA ASN A 154 -13.40 -2.25 19.90
C ASN A 154 -13.00 -0.76 20.11
N HIS A 155 -12.95 0.05 19.06
CA HIS A 155 -12.44 1.43 19.06
C HIS A 155 -13.52 2.51 18.98
#